data_AF-A0A7C5VZE1-F1
#
_entry.id   AF-A0A7C5VZE1-F1
#
_cell.length_a   1.000
_cell.length_b   1.000
_cell.length_c   1.000
_cell.angle_alpha   90.00
_cell.angle_beta   90.00
_cell.angle_gamma   90.00
#
_symmetry.space_group_name_H-M   'P 1'
#
loop_
_entity.id
_entity.type
_entity.pdbx_description
1 polymer ?
#
loop_
_entity_poly.entity_id
_entity_poly.type
_entity_poly.pdbx_seq_one_letter_code
_entity_poly.pdbx_strand_id
1 'polypeptide(L)'
;LITGLQQVGDARFIRQQPAAVPVAGDPDDQTAPTYATLGRVLDAAPLAEGESIVWTIDRTGRIERQGQLAKYGVVAGPLVAETGHRVASVFWNFLQQRGVVYAGGLFRTDSLFWPPFAVTGFPITEAYWTRAKVAGIERDVLVQCFERRCLTYTPDNPPGWQVELGNVGQHYYRWRYGALPSGPVPNDPTMMAPVDGSGRG
;
A
#
# COMPACT_ATOMS: atom_id res chain seq x y z
N LEU A 1 6.75 5.48 8.72
CA LEU A 1 7.49 4.65 7.74
C LEU A 1 8.21 5.49 6.71
N ILE A 2 7.51 6.33 5.94
CA ILE A 2 8.11 7.18 4.89
C ILE A 2 8.94 8.33 5.45
N THR A 3 8.39 9.07 6.42
CA THR A 3 9.06 10.22 7.05
C THR A 3 10.03 9.84 8.18
N GLY A 4 10.06 8.56 8.58
CA GLY A 4 10.80 8.09 9.76
C GLY A 4 10.22 8.55 11.10
N LEU A 5 9.08 9.25 11.15
CA LEU A 5 8.47 9.66 12.40
C LEU A 5 7.73 8.49 13.06
N GLN A 6 8.16 8.10 14.26
CA GLN A 6 7.53 7.11 15.11
C GLN A 6 6.75 7.80 16.22
N GLN A 7 5.43 7.64 16.24
CA GLN A 7 4.64 8.09 17.38
C GLN A 7 4.89 7.18 18.60
N VAL A 8 5.24 7.78 19.73
CA VAL A 8 5.50 7.11 21.01
C VAL A 8 4.58 7.56 22.14
N GLY A 9 3.66 8.48 21.85
CA GLY A 9 2.64 8.97 22.77
C GLY A 9 1.68 9.94 22.08
N ASP A 10 0.73 10.49 22.83
CA ASP A 10 -0.42 11.25 22.34
C ASP A 10 -0.07 12.41 21.37
N ALA A 11 1.09 13.04 21.55
CA ALA A 11 1.66 14.01 20.60
C ALA A 11 3.19 13.95 20.52
N ARG A 12 3.79 12.81 20.89
CA ARG A 12 5.25 12.64 20.94
C ARG A 12 5.73 11.80 19.78
N PHE A 13 6.65 12.35 19.00
CA PHE A 13 7.27 11.68 17.87
C PHE A 13 8.77 11.55 18.10
N ILE A 14 9.32 10.37 17.83
CA ILE A 14 10.76 10.16 17.73
C ILE A 14 11.10 10.05 16.25
N ARG A 15 12.16 10.74 15.82
CA ARG A 15 12.68 10.62 14.46
C ARG A 15 13.59 9.40 14.38
N GLN A 16 13.13 8.38 13.68
CA GLN A 16 13.88 7.19 13.29
C GLN A 16 14.35 7.33 11.84
N GLN A 17 15.25 6.45 11.41
CA GLN A 17 15.52 6.32 9.98
C GLN A 17 14.26 5.85 9.25
N PRO A 18 13.90 6.46 8.10
CA PRO A 18 12.86 5.96 7.22
C PRO A 18 13.01 4.46 6.92
N ALA A 19 11.90 3.75 6.75
CA ALA A 19 11.93 2.30 6.68
C ALA A 19 12.61 1.81 5.40
N ALA A 20 13.65 0.98 5.55
CA ALA A 20 14.32 0.26 4.47
C ALA A 20 13.55 -1.00 4.00
N VAL A 21 12.28 -1.11 4.37
CA VAL A 21 11.39 -2.21 3.98
C VAL A 21 10.88 -1.95 2.55
N PRO A 22 10.97 -2.93 1.64
CA PRO A 22 10.35 -2.84 0.31
C PRO A 22 8.86 -2.49 0.40
N VAL A 23 8.41 -1.57 -0.45
CA VAL A 23 6.99 -1.15 -0.51
C VAL A 23 6.16 -2.07 -1.40
N ALA A 24 6.82 -2.71 -2.36
CA ALA A 24 6.25 -3.66 -3.31
C ALA A 24 7.09 -4.94 -3.33
N GLY A 25 6.46 -6.06 -3.71
CA GLY A 25 7.13 -7.35 -3.87
C GLY A 25 7.39 -8.11 -2.56
N ASP A 26 8.24 -9.12 -2.67
CA ASP A 26 8.59 -10.04 -1.60
C ASP A 26 9.45 -9.32 -0.53
N PRO A 27 9.36 -9.72 0.75
CA PRO A 27 10.10 -9.08 1.84
C PRO A 27 11.63 -9.02 1.70
N ASP A 28 12.21 -9.96 0.98
CA ASP A 28 13.65 -10.11 0.74
C ASP A 28 14.11 -9.39 -0.55
N ASP A 29 13.21 -8.69 -1.22
CA ASP A 29 13.48 -7.98 -2.46
C ASP A 29 14.51 -6.86 -2.27
N GLN A 30 15.60 -6.95 -3.04
CA GLN A 30 16.72 -6.00 -3.04
C GLN A 30 16.66 -4.99 -4.20
N THR A 31 15.67 -5.08 -5.09
CA THR A 31 15.48 -4.20 -6.25
C THR A 31 14.31 -3.24 -6.08
N ALA A 32 13.29 -3.63 -5.32
CA ALA A 32 12.13 -2.79 -5.07
C ALA A 32 12.46 -1.53 -4.23
N PRO A 33 11.76 -0.39 -4.47
CA PRO A 33 11.87 0.82 -3.70
C PRO A 33 11.38 0.60 -2.27
N THR A 34 12.05 1.27 -1.35
CA THR A 34 11.70 1.26 0.07
C THR A 34 10.85 2.47 0.43
N TYR A 35 10.27 2.50 1.62
CA TYR A 35 9.61 3.70 2.12
C TYR A 35 10.58 4.90 2.19
N ALA A 36 11.86 4.65 2.48
CA ALA A 36 12.90 5.67 2.44
C ALA A 36 13.13 6.22 1.03
N THR A 37 13.06 5.35 0.01
CA THR A 37 13.16 5.74 -1.40
C THR A 37 12.01 6.66 -1.78
N LEU A 38 10.77 6.28 -1.46
CA LEU A 38 9.58 7.08 -1.77
C LEU A 38 9.49 8.38 -0.95
N GLY A 39 10.15 8.45 0.21
CA GLY A 39 10.29 9.70 0.97
C GLY A 39 11.05 10.81 0.25
N ARG A 40 11.77 10.50 -0.83
CA ARG A 40 12.49 11.50 -1.65
C ARG A 40 11.63 12.17 -2.72
N VAL A 41 10.42 11.67 -2.95
CA VAL A 41 9.52 12.14 -4.02
C VAL A 41 8.19 12.68 -3.47
N LEU A 42 8.18 13.08 -2.20
CA LEU A 42 7.00 13.70 -1.57
C LEU A 42 6.66 15.06 -2.18
N ASP A 43 7.67 15.81 -2.64
CA ASP A 43 7.47 17.13 -3.25
C ASP A 43 7.36 17.06 -4.79
N ALA A 44 7.21 15.87 -5.36
CA ALA A 44 7.11 15.69 -6.81
C ALA A 44 5.82 16.32 -7.35
N ALA A 45 5.95 17.14 -8.40
CA ALA A 45 4.81 17.75 -9.05
C ALA A 45 3.93 16.69 -9.75
N PRO A 46 2.59 16.82 -9.69
CA PRO A 46 1.70 15.88 -10.36
C PRO A 46 1.76 16.03 -11.88
N LEU A 47 1.51 14.92 -12.57
CA LEU A 47 1.31 14.92 -14.02
C LEU A 47 0.01 15.65 -14.40
N ALA A 48 -0.16 15.95 -15.69
CA ALA A 48 -1.44 16.44 -16.19
C ALA A 48 -2.51 15.34 -16.10
N GLU A 49 -3.78 15.73 -15.98
CA GLU A 49 -4.87 14.75 -15.96
C GLU A 49 -4.92 13.93 -17.26
N GLY A 50 -5.07 12.62 -17.13
CA GLY A 50 -5.09 11.70 -18.27
C GLY A 50 -3.71 11.43 -18.90
N GLU A 51 -2.63 12.06 -18.40
CA GLU A 51 -1.28 11.77 -18.87
C GLU A 51 -0.86 10.35 -18.48
N SER A 52 -0.17 9.64 -19.39
CA SER A 52 0.31 8.27 -19.14
C SER A 52 1.38 8.23 -18.05
N ILE A 53 1.16 7.38 -17.05
CA ILE A 53 2.14 7.14 -15.99
C ILE A 53 3.15 6.13 -16.52
N VAL A 54 4.31 6.62 -16.94
CA VAL A 54 5.42 5.83 -17.52
C VAL A 54 6.74 6.09 -16.81
N TRP A 55 6.70 6.70 -15.63
CA TRP A 55 7.86 7.01 -14.83
C TRP A 55 8.18 5.84 -13.90
N THR A 56 9.45 5.44 -13.85
CA THR A 56 9.94 4.42 -12.93
C THR A 56 10.68 5.04 -11.77
N ILE A 57 10.68 4.37 -10.63
CA ILE A 57 11.60 4.65 -9.52
C ILE A 57 12.28 3.35 -9.09
N ASP A 58 13.61 3.35 -9.05
CA ASP A 58 14.38 2.21 -8.53
C ASP A 58 14.68 2.34 -7.03
N ARG A 59 15.27 1.30 -6.42
CA ARG A 59 15.65 1.31 -5.00
C ARG A 59 16.54 2.49 -4.59
N THR A 60 17.42 2.95 -5.48
CA THR A 60 18.33 4.07 -5.21
C THR A 60 17.62 5.42 -5.24
N GLY A 61 16.37 5.45 -5.74
CA GLY A 61 15.57 6.66 -5.94
C GLY A 61 15.80 7.30 -7.30
N ARG A 62 16.43 6.59 -8.25
CA ARG A 62 16.59 7.09 -9.61
C ARG A 62 15.24 7.05 -10.30
N ILE A 63 14.84 8.19 -10.86
CA ILE A 63 13.63 8.33 -11.64
C ILE A 63 13.98 8.32 -13.12
N GLU A 64 13.27 7.51 -13.90
CA GLU A 64 13.45 7.45 -15.35
C GLU A 64 12.12 7.39 -16.07
N ARG A 65 12.10 7.87 -17.32
CA ARG A 65 10.93 7.74 -18.19
C ARG A 65 11.07 6.51 -19.07
N GLN A 66 10.08 5.64 -19.03
CA GLN A 66 10.09 4.33 -19.68
C GLN A 66 8.82 4.15 -20.52
N GLY A 67 8.85 4.68 -21.75
CA GLY A 67 7.66 4.81 -22.61
C GLY A 67 6.94 3.48 -22.90
N GLN A 68 7.64 2.35 -22.89
CA GLN A 68 7.04 1.02 -23.08
C GLN A 68 6.01 0.65 -22.00
N LEU A 69 6.06 1.28 -20.81
CA LEU A 69 5.09 1.05 -19.73
C LEU A 69 3.69 1.61 -20.07
N ALA A 70 3.58 2.45 -21.10
CA ALA A 70 2.29 2.91 -21.61
C ALA A 70 1.38 1.75 -22.04
N LYS A 71 1.95 0.57 -22.36
CA LYS A 71 1.20 -0.67 -22.66
C LYS A 71 0.20 -1.06 -21.57
N TYR A 72 0.43 -0.63 -20.32
CA TYR A 72 -0.46 -0.94 -19.19
C TYR A 72 -1.65 0.02 -19.05
N GLY A 73 -1.72 1.10 -19.85
CA GLY A 73 -2.87 2.00 -19.89
C GLY A 73 -3.14 2.78 -18.60
N VAL A 74 -2.15 2.89 -17.71
CA VAL A 74 -2.29 3.64 -16.45
C VAL A 74 -2.07 5.12 -16.72
N VAL A 75 -2.99 5.95 -16.22
CA VAL A 75 -2.95 7.41 -16.40
C VAL A 75 -3.12 8.12 -15.06
N ALA A 76 -2.69 9.38 -15.00
CA ALA A 76 -2.91 10.25 -13.86
C ALA A 76 -4.40 10.61 -13.74
N GLY A 77 -5.01 10.19 -12.63
CA GLY A 77 -6.43 10.43 -12.34
C GLY A 77 -6.66 11.75 -11.60
N PRO A 78 -7.67 11.83 -10.70
CA PRO A 78 -8.05 13.09 -10.07
C PRO A 78 -6.96 13.63 -9.15
N LEU A 79 -6.86 14.96 -9.09
CA LEU A 79 -6.01 15.69 -8.14
C LEU A 79 -6.70 15.75 -6.78
N VAL A 80 -5.96 15.42 -5.72
CA VAL A 80 -6.36 15.65 -4.33
C VAL A 80 -5.77 16.99 -3.90
N ALA A 81 -6.64 17.98 -3.69
CA ALA A 81 -6.23 19.36 -3.45
C ALA A 81 -5.48 19.53 -2.11
N GLU A 82 -5.81 18.70 -1.13
CA GLU A 82 -5.25 18.72 0.23
C GLU A 82 -3.76 18.39 0.25
N THR A 83 -3.30 17.55 -0.68
CA THR A 83 -1.90 17.11 -0.75
C THR A 83 -1.20 17.53 -2.04
N GLY A 84 -1.94 17.99 -3.04
CA GLY A 84 -1.37 18.37 -4.35
C GLY A 84 -0.97 17.16 -5.21
N HIS A 85 -1.35 15.95 -4.83
CA HIS A 85 -1.02 14.72 -5.56
C HIS A 85 -2.21 14.15 -6.33
N ARG A 86 -1.94 13.51 -7.47
CA ARG A 86 -2.96 12.80 -8.25
C ARG A 86 -3.01 11.33 -7.88
N VAL A 87 -4.20 10.73 -7.94
CA VAL A 87 -4.36 9.28 -7.76
C VAL A 87 -4.24 8.58 -9.11
N ALA A 88 -3.39 7.55 -9.23
CA ALA A 88 -3.33 6.78 -10.47
C ALA A 88 -4.67 6.12 -10.80
N SER A 89 -5.03 6.04 -12.08
CA SER A 89 -6.36 5.58 -12.54
C SER A 89 -6.76 4.20 -11.97
N VAL A 90 -5.81 3.26 -11.90
CA VAL A 90 -6.05 1.92 -11.35
C VAL A 90 -6.38 1.94 -9.86
N PHE A 91 -5.74 2.82 -9.09
CA PHE A 91 -6.02 2.98 -7.65
C PHE A 91 -7.30 3.76 -7.42
N TRP A 92 -7.58 4.76 -8.26
CA TRP A 92 -8.84 5.49 -8.21
C TRP A 92 -10.04 4.58 -8.51
N ASN A 93 -9.91 3.70 -9.52
CA ASN A 93 -10.92 2.70 -9.82
C ASN A 93 -11.10 1.70 -8.67
N PHE A 94 -10.00 1.26 -8.05
CA PHE A 94 -10.03 0.38 -6.88
C PHE A 94 -10.77 1.01 -5.70
N LEU A 95 -10.45 2.27 -5.36
CA LEU A 95 -11.10 3.01 -4.27
C LEU A 95 -12.58 3.31 -4.53
N GLN A 96 -13.04 3.25 -5.78
CA GLN A 96 -14.45 3.41 -6.15
C GLN A 96 -15.21 2.09 -6.25
N GLN A 97 -14.58 0.95 -5.96
CA GLN A 97 -15.25 -0.35 -6.07
C GLN A 97 -16.50 -0.43 -5.19
N ARG A 98 -17.51 -1.12 -5.73
CA ARG A 98 -18.76 -1.45 -5.04
C ARG A 98 -18.88 -2.97 -4.95
N GLY A 99 -19.41 -3.45 -3.84
CA GLY A 99 -19.58 -4.88 -3.57
C GLY A 99 -20.70 -5.12 -2.57
N VAL A 100 -21.00 -6.38 -2.31
CA VAL A 100 -22.04 -6.75 -1.34
C VAL A 100 -21.53 -6.45 0.08
N VAL A 101 -22.24 -5.59 0.79
CA VAL A 101 -22.01 -5.27 2.20
C VAL A 101 -23.23 -5.69 3.01
N TYR A 102 -23.00 -6.07 4.27
CA TYR A 102 -24.07 -6.29 5.23
C TYR A 102 -24.24 -5.02 6.08
N ALA A 103 -25.32 -4.28 5.87
CA ALA A 103 -25.58 -3.02 6.55
C ALA A 103 -27.06 -2.89 6.90
N GLY A 104 -27.37 -2.57 8.15
CA GLY A 104 -28.76 -2.42 8.62
C GLY A 104 -29.59 -3.71 8.55
N GLY A 105 -28.95 -4.88 8.70
CA GLY A 105 -29.64 -6.18 8.68
C GLY A 105 -29.91 -6.77 7.30
N LEU A 106 -29.41 -6.13 6.22
CA LEU A 106 -29.62 -6.57 4.84
C LEU A 106 -28.28 -6.63 4.09
N PHE A 107 -28.17 -7.60 3.18
CA PHE A 107 -27.13 -7.60 2.15
C PHE A 107 -27.53 -6.64 1.04
N ARG A 108 -26.67 -5.66 0.74
CA ARG A 108 -26.87 -4.71 -0.35
C ARG A 108 -25.57 -4.42 -1.07
N THR A 109 -25.63 -4.11 -2.37
CA THR A 109 -24.44 -3.64 -3.10
C THR A 109 -24.20 -2.17 -2.78
N ASP A 110 -23.08 -1.88 -2.14
CA ASP A 110 -22.70 -0.52 -1.74
C ASP A 110 -21.21 -0.27 -2.01
N SER A 111 -20.76 0.98 -1.83
CA SER A 111 -19.33 1.31 -1.93
C SER A 111 -18.53 0.58 -0.86
N LEU A 112 -17.45 -0.09 -1.27
CA LEU A 112 -16.54 -0.78 -0.35
C LEU A 112 -15.64 0.18 0.43
N PHE A 113 -15.48 1.41 -0.07
CA PHE A 113 -14.57 2.42 0.48
C PHE A 113 -15.25 3.78 0.58
N TRP A 114 -16.37 3.86 1.32
CA TRP A 114 -17.04 5.12 1.59
C TRP A 114 -16.76 5.64 3.02
N PRO A 115 -16.35 6.91 3.19
CA PRO A 115 -15.90 7.86 2.15
C PRO A 115 -14.60 7.40 1.45
N PRO A 116 -14.36 7.82 0.19
CA PRO A 116 -13.09 7.57 -0.48
C PRO A 116 -11.93 8.05 0.40
N PHE A 117 -10.86 7.27 0.46
CA PHE A 117 -9.68 7.49 1.33
C PHE A 117 -9.86 7.25 2.82
N ALA A 118 -11.02 6.85 3.33
CA ALA A 118 -11.16 6.52 4.76
C ALA A 118 -10.12 5.49 5.24
N VAL A 119 -9.81 4.50 4.38
CA VAL A 119 -8.85 3.42 4.68
C VAL A 119 -7.40 3.79 4.37
N THR A 120 -7.16 4.55 3.29
CA THR A 120 -5.79 4.83 2.80
C THR A 120 -5.25 6.18 3.24
N GLY A 121 -6.10 7.15 3.56
CA GLY A 121 -5.75 8.56 3.59
C GLY A 121 -5.50 9.12 2.20
N PHE A 122 -5.10 10.39 2.13
CA PHE A 122 -4.79 11.08 0.88
C PHE A 122 -3.46 10.60 0.25
N PRO A 123 -3.30 10.69 -1.08
CA PRO A 123 -2.02 10.38 -1.73
C PRO A 123 -0.95 11.37 -1.26
N ILE A 124 0.25 10.86 -1.00
CA ILE A 124 1.43 11.65 -0.57
C ILE A 124 2.61 11.49 -1.52
N THR A 125 2.44 10.73 -2.59
CA THR A 125 3.38 10.63 -3.71
C THR A 125 2.58 10.56 -5.00
N GLU A 126 3.21 10.92 -6.12
CA GLU A 126 2.77 10.42 -7.43
C GLU A 126 3.00 8.89 -7.54
N ALA A 127 2.39 8.27 -8.55
CA ALA A 127 2.58 6.85 -8.80
C ALA A 127 3.79 6.61 -9.71
N TYR A 128 4.58 5.59 -9.36
CA TYR A 128 5.76 5.19 -10.10
C TYR A 128 5.75 3.70 -10.37
N TRP A 129 6.26 3.30 -11.53
CA TRP A 129 6.55 1.91 -11.83
C TRP A 129 7.87 1.48 -11.18
N THR A 130 7.97 0.21 -10.83
CA THR A 130 9.21 -0.42 -10.37
C THR A 130 9.27 -1.86 -10.84
N ARG A 131 10.49 -2.41 -10.90
CA ARG A 131 10.68 -3.86 -10.90
C ARG A 131 10.59 -4.34 -9.45
N ALA A 132 9.83 -5.39 -9.21
CA ALA A 132 9.74 -6.05 -7.91
C ALA A 132 9.51 -7.55 -8.09
N LYS A 133 10.10 -8.35 -7.21
CA LYS A 133 9.90 -9.80 -7.13
C LYS A 133 8.55 -10.07 -6.49
N VAL A 134 7.61 -10.67 -7.22
CA VAL A 134 6.29 -11.08 -6.72
C VAL A 134 6.20 -12.59 -6.85
N ALA A 135 6.12 -13.29 -5.72
CA ALA A 135 6.14 -14.75 -5.66
C ALA A 135 7.37 -15.33 -6.39
N GLY A 136 8.56 -14.75 -6.15
CA GLY A 136 9.81 -15.19 -6.75
C GLY A 136 10.07 -14.72 -8.19
N ILE A 137 9.14 -14.03 -8.85
CA ILE A 137 9.25 -13.61 -10.26
C ILE A 137 9.33 -12.09 -10.34
N GLU A 138 10.31 -11.53 -11.05
CA GLU A 138 10.35 -10.09 -11.29
C GLU A 138 9.22 -9.61 -12.21
N ARG A 139 8.43 -8.66 -11.74
CA ARG A 139 7.30 -8.06 -12.44
C ARG A 139 7.38 -6.55 -12.45
N ASP A 140 6.68 -5.94 -13.40
CA ASP A 140 6.40 -4.51 -13.38
C ASP A 140 5.29 -4.27 -12.36
N VAL A 141 5.56 -3.45 -11.35
CA VAL A 141 4.62 -3.11 -10.29
C VAL A 141 4.51 -1.60 -10.21
N LEU A 142 3.30 -1.07 -10.29
CA LEU A 142 3.04 0.33 -10.01
C LEU A 142 2.87 0.50 -8.50
N VAL A 143 3.51 1.50 -7.90
CA VAL A 143 3.40 1.83 -6.48
C VAL A 143 2.97 3.27 -6.30
N GLN A 144 2.07 3.52 -5.36
CA GLN A 144 1.73 4.86 -4.89
C GLN A 144 1.51 4.85 -3.39
N CYS A 145 2.07 5.83 -2.69
CA CYS A 145 1.89 5.96 -1.25
C CYS A 145 0.82 6.98 -0.89
N PHE A 146 0.02 6.61 0.10
CA PHE A 146 -0.99 7.41 0.76
C PHE A 146 -0.62 7.53 2.25
N GLU A 147 -1.25 8.45 2.98
CA GLU A 147 -0.93 8.75 4.38
C GLU A 147 -0.90 7.49 5.27
N ARG A 148 -1.79 6.53 5.04
CA ARG A 148 -1.94 5.32 5.86
C ARG A 148 -1.42 4.06 5.18
N ARG A 149 -1.41 4.00 3.84
CA ARG A 149 -1.05 2.79 3.08
C ARG A 149 -0.37 3.14 1.77
N CYS A 150 0.57 2.31 1.32
CA CYS A 150 0.96 2.32 -0.09
C CYS A 150 0.18 1.22 -0.82
N LEU A 151 -0.35 1.57 -1.98
CA LEU A 151 -1.03 0.65 -2.87
C LEU A 151 -0.05 0.19 -3.94
N THR A 152 -0.18 -1.08 -4.33
CA THR A 152 0.57 -1.66 -5.44
C THR A 152 -0.39 -2.18 -6.50
N TYR A 153 0.00 -2.07 -7.76
CA TYR A 153 -0.73 -2.64 -8.90
C TYR A 153 0.21 -3.49 -9.75
N THR A 154 -0.14 -4.78 -9.87
CA THR A 154 0.59 -5.77 -10.67
C THR A 154 -0.31 -6.22 -11.83
N PRO A 155 -0.09 -5.74 -13.07
CA PRO A 155 -0.94 -6.05 -14.21
C PRO A 155 -1.09 -7.54 -14.49
N ASP A 156 -0.03 -8.31 -14.22
CA ASP A 156 0.05 -9.75 -14.50
C ASP A 156 -0.75 -10.61 -13.49
N ASN A 157 -1.26 -10.02 -12.41
CA ASN A 157 -2.13 -10.73 -11.49
C ASN A 157 -3.52 -10.96 -12.12
N PRO A 158 -4.28 -11.98 -11.68
CA PRO A 158 -5.64 -12.22 -12.15
C PRO A 158 -6.53 -10.97 -11.97
N PRO A 159 -7.49 -10.71 -12.89
CA PRO A 159 -8.43 -9.61 -12.75
C PRO A 159 -9.12 -9.62 -11.37
N GLY A 160 -9.24 -8.45 -10.76
CA GLY A 160 -9.75 -8.30 -9.38
C GLY A 160 -8.70 -8.45 -8.28
N TRP A 161 -7.53 -9.03 -8.59
CA TRP A 161 -6.39 -9.21 -7.66
C TRP A 161 -5.16 -8.38 -8.06
N GLN A 162 -5.33 -7.45 -9.00
CA GLN A 162 -4.23 -6.65 -9.51
C GLN A 162 -3.83 -5.54 -8.56
N VAL A 163 -4.75 -5.01 -7.74
CA VAL A 163 -4.46 -3.97 -6.75
C VAL A 163 -4.39 -4.59 -5.36
N GLU A 164 -3.31 -4.31 -4.65
CA GLU A 164 -3.11 -4.75 -3.27
C GLU A 164 -2.93 -3.54 -2.35
N LEU A 165 -3.61 -3.59 -1.20
CA LEU A 165 -3.31 -2.73 -0.08
C LEU A 165 -2.08 -3.33 0.60
N GLY A 166 -0.89 -2.74 0.40
CA GLY A 166 0.35 -3.27 1.00
C GLY A 166 0.16 -3.59 2.49
N ASN A 167 0.75 -4.68 2.97
CA ASN A 167 0.53 -5.17 4.33
C ASN A 167 1.28 -4.28 5.37
N VAL A 168 0.77 -3.06 5.57
CA VAL A 168 1.38 -2.00 6.39
C VAL A 168 1.61 -2.48 7.83
N GLY A 169 0.77 -3.37 8.36
CA GLY A 169 0.95 -3.94 9.71
C GLY A 169 2.24 -4.75 9.83
N GLN A 170 2.50 -5.65 8.88
CA GLN A 170 3.74 -6.43 8.79
C GLN A 170 4.96 -5.54 8.51
N HIS A 171 4.82 -4.50 7.69
CA HIS A 171 5.91 -3.57 7.36
C HIS A 171 6.27 -2.68 8.56
N TYR A 172 5.27 -2.17 9.29
CA TYR A 172 5.46 -1.40 10.51
C TYR A 172 6.06 -2.25 11.64
N TYR A 173 5.59 -3.49 11.80
CA TYR A 173 6.14 -4.39 12.81
C TYR A 173 7.62 -4.69 12.55
N ARG A 174 7.99 -5.04 11.30
CA ARG A 174 9.40 -5.25 10.92
C ARG A 174 10.25 -3.99 11.12
N TRP A 175 9.73 -2.81 10.80
CA TRP A 175 10.46 -1.55 11.01
C TRP A 175 10.65 -1.22 12.50
N ARG A 176 9.64 -1.50 13.34
CA ARG A 176 9.69 -1.20 14.78
C ARG A 176 10.42 -2.26 15.62
N TYR A 177 10.39 -3.52 15.19
CA TYR A 177 10.84 -4.68 15.99
C TYR A 177 11.85 -5.59 15.27
N GLY A 178 12.26 -5.26 14.04
CA GLY A 178 13.31 -5.96 13.28
C GLY A 178 12.85 -7.23 12.55
N ALA A 179 12.13 -8.14 13.22
CA ALA A 179 11.61 -9.38 12.64
C ALA A 179 10.08 -9.46 12.82
N LEU A 180 9.39 -10.24 11.98
CA LEU A 180 8.03 -10.69 12.32
C LEU A 180 8.09 -11.57 13.58
N PRO A 181 7.07 -11.57 14.46
CA PRO A 181 7.05 -12.54 15.54
C PRO A 181 6.97 -13.93 14.91
N SER A 182 7.99 -14.76 15.16
CA SER A 182 7.96 -16.19 14.86
C SER A 182 7.17 -16.88 15.97
N GLY A 183 5.86 -16.68 15.97
CA GLY A 183 4.95 -17.24 16.96
C GLY A 183 3.52 -16.77 16.72
N PRO A 184 2.52 -17.55 17.15
CA PRO A 184 1.12 -17.12 17.07
C PRO A 184 0.95 -15.76 17.75
N VAL A 185 0.10 -14.92 17.15
CA VAL A 185 -0.31 -13.64 17.74
C VAL A 185 -0.75 -13.91 19.18
N PRO A 186 -0.18 -13.26 20.21
CA PRO A 186 -0.46 -13.60 21.62
C PRO A 186 -1.92 -13.49 22.04
N ASN A 187 -2.77 -12.89 21.20
CA ASN A 187 -4.20 -12.74 21.41
C ASN A 187 -4.94 -13.29 20.19
N ASP A 188 -4.88 -14.60 20.00
CA ASP A 188 -5.92 -15.28 19.25
C ASP A 188 -7.17 -15.33 20.14
N PRO A 189 -8.26 -14.59 19.83
CA PRO A 189 -9.48 -14.65 20.62
C PRO A 189 -10.11 -16.06 20.62
N THR A 190 -9.69 -16.97 19.73
CA THR A 190 -10.10 -18.37 19.77
C THR A 190 -9.38 -19.20 20.84
N MET A 191 -8.25 -18.73 21.39
CA MET A 191 -7.59 -19.36 22.56
C MET A 191 -8.19 -18.98 23.91
N MET A 192 -9.07 -17.98 23.97
CA MET A 192 -9.78 -17.60 25.21
C MET A 192 -11.18 -18.23 25.34
N ALA A 193 -11.56 -19.13 24.43
CA ALA A 193 -12.72 -19.98 24.68
C ALA A 193 -12.40 -20.88 25.88
N PRO A 194 -13.22 -20.89 26.95
CA PRO A 194 -13.04 -21.82 28.04
C PRO A 194 -13.09 -23.24 27.46
N VAL A 195 -12.04 -24.01 27.71
CA VAL A 195 -12.11 -25.46 27.58
C VAL A 195 -12.98 -25.93 28.74
N ASP A 196 -14.29 -25.94 28.54
CA ASP A 196 -15.19 -26.71 29.41
C ASP A 196 -15.02 -28.19 29.09
N GLY A 197 -13.94 -28.73 29.64
CA GLY A 197 -13.82 -30.15 29.91
C GLY A 197 -14.55 -30.48 31.21
N SER A 198 -15.71 -31.12 31.10
CA SER A 198 -16.19 -32.00 32.15
C SER A 198 -16.71 -33.28 31.52
N GLY A 199 -15.91 -34.33 31.63
CA GLY A 199 -16.35 -35.68 31.32
C GLY A 199 -17.32 -36.24 32.37
N ARG A 200 -17.86 -37.40 31.98
CA ARG A 200 -18.57 -38.45 32.73
C ARG A 200 -20.09 -38.36 32.77
N GLY A 201 -20.68 -39.46 32.30
CA GLY A 201 -22.09 -39.83 32.25
C GLY A 201 -22.24 -40.98 31.27
#